data_AF-A0A6P2AVS6-F1
#
_entry.id   AF-A0A6P2AVS6-F1
#
_cell.length_a   1.000
_cell.length_b   1.000
_cell.length_c   1.000
_cell.angle_alpha   90.00
_cell.angle_beta   90.00
_cell.angle_gamma   90.00
#
_symmetry.space_group_name_H-M   'P 1'
#
loop_
_entity.id
_entity.type
_entity.pdbx_description
1 polymer ?
#
loop_
_entity_poly.entity_id
_entity_poly.type
_entity_poly.pdbx_seq_one_letter_code
_entity_poly.pdbx_strand_id
1 'polypeptide(L)'
;MPAQLRVLANTVFKLSVQESSVLPTDAKVPVYQGQEFAIATYSPAENAHIQLVFSRSPFPSHPNALQWFAFKGHVELIDGERIMPPPQHPQSWSH
;
A
#
# COMPACT_ATOMS: atom_id res chain seq x y z
N MET A 1 -3.35 -7.73 -15.61
CA MET A 1 -4.61 -7.17 -15.10
C MET A 1 -4.25 -6.14 -14.03
N PRO A 2 -4.89 -4.95 -13.95
CA PRO A 2 -4.69 -4.06 -12.81
C PRO A 2 -5.25 -4.72 -11.55
N ALA A 3 -4.47 -4.75 -10.48
CA ALA A 3 -4.94 -5.27 -9.19
C ALA A 3 -5.77 -4.20 -8.47
N GLN A 4 -6.67 -4.64 -7.60
CA GLN A 4 -7.39 -3.78 -6.67
C GLN A 4 -6.79 -3.93 -5.27
N LEU A 5 -6.85 -2.86 -4.50
CA LEU A 5 -6.48 -2.81 -3.09
C LEU A 5 -7.73 -2.46 -2.29
N ARG A 6 -8.07 -3.26 -1.28
CA ARG A 6 -9.12 -2.93 -0.32
C ARG A 6 -8.53 -2.74 1.07
N VAL A 7 -9.01 -1.73 1.77
CA VAL A 7 -8.56 -1.39 3.12
C VAL A 7 -9.42 -2.12 4.14
N LEU A 8 -8.81 -3.03 4.90
CA LEU A 8 -9.47 -3.88 5.90
C LEU A 8 -9.67 -3.16 7.24
N ALA A 9 -8.80 -2.22 7.58
CA ALA A 9 -8.81 -1.47 8.82
C ALA A 9 -8.27 -0.06 8.60
N ASN A 10 -8.71 0.89 9.43
CA ASN A 10 -8.21 2.27 9.39
C ASN A 10 -6.68 2.27 9.46
N THR A 11 -6.04 2.90 8.48
CA THR A 11 -4.60 2.85 8.28
C THR A 11 -4.09 4.17 7.74
N VAL A 12 -2.77 4.29 7.64
CA VAL A 12 -2.12 5.48 7.11
C VAL A 12 -1.25 5.08 5.94
N PHE A 13 -1.53 5.66 4.78
CA PHE A 13 -0.68 5.52 3.61
C PHE A 13 0.42 6.56 3.69
N LYS A 14 1.66 6.16 3.37
CA LYS A 14 2.84 7.00 3.49
C LYS A 14 3.57 7.12 2.16
N LEU A 15 4.25 8.24 1.92
CA LEU A 15 5.13 8.40 0.76
C LEU A 15 6.48 7.69 0.92
N SER A 16 6.82 7.24 2.13
CA SER A 16 8.08 6.56 2.45
C SER A 16 7.88 5.50 3.53
N VAL A 17 8.80 4.53 3.59
CA VAL A 17 8.81 3.42 4.57
C VAL A 17 9.21 3.89 5.97
N GLN A 18 9.67 5.14 6.11
CA GLN A 18 10.03 5.74 7.40
C GLN A 18 8.86 5.72 8.39
N GLU A 19 9.18 5.76 9.69
CA GLU A 19 8.16 5.77 10.74
C GLU A 19 7.21 6.96 10.61
N SER A 20 5.93 6.74 10.90
CA SER A 20 4.89 7.79 10.80
C SER A 20 5.19 9.01 11.67
N SER A 21 6.00 8.82 12.72
CA SER A 21 6.37 9.83 13.72
C SER A 21 7.41 10.81 13.19
N VAL A 22 8.23 10.40 12.22
CA VAL A 22 9.27 11.25 11.60
C VAL A 22 8.81 11.85 10.27
N LEU A 23 7.73 11.33 9.68
CA LEU A 23 7.19 11.84 8.43
C LEU A 23 6.38 13.13 8.66
N PRO A 24 6.61 14.18 7.83
CA PRO A 24 5.78 15.37 7.87
C PRO A 24 4.31 15.03 7.53
N THR A 25 3.38 15.88 7.94
CA THR A 25 1.94 15.65 7.71
C THR A 25 1.59 15.47 6.23
N ASP A 26 2.27 16.21 5.34
CA ASP A 26 2.18 16.05 3.88
C ASP A 26 2.88 14.79 3.32
N ALA A 27 3.36 13.89 4.16
CA ALA A 27 3.89 12.59 3.72
C ALA A 27 3.03 11.42 4.20
N LYS A 28 1.87 11.70 4.81
CA LYS A 28 0.93 10.70 5.32
C LYS A 28 -0.52 11.07 4.99
N VAL A 29 -1.28 10.08 4.56
CA VAL A 29 -2.71 10.22 4.28
C VAL A 29 -3.48 9.18 5.08
N PRO A 30 -4.43 9.57 5.95
CA PRO A 30 -5.30 8.62 6.62
C PRO A 30 -6.25 7.99 5.60
N VAL A 31 -6.37 6.67 5.65
CA VAL A 31 -7.25 5.89 4.79
C VAL A 31 -8.13 5.01 5.67
N TYR A 32 -9.43 5.10 5.44
CA TYR A 32 -10.44 4.44 6.26
C TYR A 32 -10.75 3.03 5.74
N GLN A 33 -11.20 2.17 6.64
CA GLN A 33 -11.70 0.85 6.32
C GLN A 33 -12.80 0.92 5.24
N GLY A 34 -12.78 -0.06 4.33
CA GLY A 34 -13.74 -0.21 3.24
C GLY A 34 -13.39 0.59 1.99
N GLN A 35 -12.36 1.44 2.01
CA GLN A 35 -11.91 2.12 0.80
C GLN A 35 -11.22 1.15 -0.16
N GLU A 36 -11.50 1.32 -1.46
CA GLU A 36 -10.96 0.50 -2.54
C GLU A 36 -10.23 1.36 -3.56
N PHE A 37 -9.11 0.85 -4.07
CA PHE A 37 -8.28 1.57 -5.02
C PHE A 37 -7.78 0.66 -6.14
N ALA A 38 -7.69 1.21 -7.34
CA ALA A 38 -7.03 0.55 -8.46
C ALA A 38 -5.52 0.79 -8.37
N ILE A 39 -4.75 -0.30 -8.35
CA ILE A 39 -3.30 -0.28 -8.35
C ILE A 39 -2.76 -0.89 -9.65
N ALA A 40 -1.69 -0.29 -10.16
CA ALA A 40 -0.90 -0.81 -11.26
C ALA A 40 -0.05 -2.01 -10.81
N THR A 41 0.66 -1.86 -9.70
CA THR A 41 1.58 -2.89 -9.17
C THR A 41 1.68 -2.82 -7.66
N TYR A 42 2.24 -3.86 -7.05
CA TYR A 42 2.57 -3.87 -5.63
C TYR A 42 3.82 -4.72 -5.39
N SER A 43 4.56 -4.43 -4.33
CA SER A 43 5.74 -5.19 -3.93
C SER A 43 5.92 -5.19 -2.41
N PRO A 44 6.56 -6.23 -1.84
CA PRO A 44 6.88 -6.23 -0.41
C PRO A 44 7.87 -5.09 -0.10
N ALA A 45 7.67 -4.42 1.04
CA ALA A 45 8.54 -3.37 1.55
C ALA A 45 8.96 -3.67 3.00
N GLU A 46 10.01 -3.01 3.48
CA GLU A 46 10.55 -3.24 4.83
C GLU A 46 9.52 -2.98 5.94
N ASN A 47 9.80 -3.50 7.14
CA ASN A 47 8.98 -3.25 8.34
C ASN A 47 7.51 -3.67 8.19
N ALA A 48 7.25 -4.79 7.51
CA ALA A 48 5.90 -5.30 7.25
C ALA A 48 4.99 -4.34 6.44
N HIS A 49 5.59 -3.47 5.62
CA HIS A 49 4.84 -2.65 4.68
C HIS A 49 4.74 -3.32 3.31
N ILE A 50 3.77 -2.84 2.53
CA ILE A 50 3.64 -3.10 1.12
C ILE A 50 3.80 -1.78 0.37
N GLN A 51 4.61 -1.79 -0.68
CA GLN A 51 4.67 -0.70 -1.64
C GLN A 51 3.55 -0.86 -2.66
N LEU A 52 2.83 0.22 -2.90
CA LEU A 52 1.65 0.30 -3.75
C LEU A 52 1.91 1.29 -4.88
N VAL A 53 1.97 0.71 -6.09
CA VAL A 53 1.90 1.26 -7.44
C VAL A 53 0.53 1.77 -7.86
N PHE A 54 0.11 3.03 -7.77
CA PHE A 54 -1.22 3.43 -8.29
C PHE A 54 -1.15 3.85 -9.77
N SER A 55 -2.16 3.46 -10.56
CA SER A 55 -2.25 3.86 -11.98
C SER A 55 -2.55 5.36 -12.16
N ARG A 56 -3.16 5.98 -11.15
CA ARG A 56 -3.45 7.41 -11.04
C ARG A 56 -3.35 7.82 -9.58
N SER A 57 -3.08 9.10 -9.30
CA SER A 57 -3.00 9.53 -7.91
C SER A 57 -4.32 9.22 -7.17
N PRO A 58 -4.27 8.47 -6.06
CA PRO A 58 -5.46 8.12 -5.30
C PRO A 58 -5.95 9.28 -4.42
N PHE A 59 -5.11 10.30 -4.19
CA PHE A 59 -5.39 11.38 -3.24
C PHE A 59 -5.25 12.76 -3.91
N PRO A 60 -6.32 13.59 -3.91
CA PRO A 60 -6.27 14.93 -4.48
C PRO A 60 -5.21 15.84 -3.86
N SER A 61 -4.87 15.62 -2.58
CA SER A 61 -3.82 16.36 -1.87
C SER A 61 -2.42 16.09 -2.42
N HIS A 62 -2.23 15.00 -3.18
CA HIS A 62 -0.93 14.58 -3.70
C HIS A 62 -1.06 14.19 -5.19
N PRO A 63 -1.37 15.12 -6.10
CA PRO A 63 -1.73 14.81 -7.48
C PRO A 63 -0.61 14.11 -8.26
N ASN A 64 0.65 14.28 -7.84
CA ASN A 64 1.82 13.70 -8.48
C ASN A 64 2.32 12.41 -7.79
N ALA A 65 1.73 12.00 -6.67
CA ALA A 65 2.19 10.84 -5.90
C ALA A 65 1.45 9.57 -6.30
N LEU A 66 2.13 8.72 -7.08
CA LEU A 66 1.61 7.42 -7.49
C LEU A 66 2.09 6.27 -6.59
N GLN A 67 3.16 6.48 -5.82
CA GLN A 67 3.74 5.45 -4.98
C GLN A 67 3.41 5.72 -3.51
N TRP A 68 2.89 4.71 -2.84
CA TRP A 68 2.58 4.77 -1.41
C TRP A 68 2.97 3.48 -0.69
N PHE A 69 3.11 3.57 0.61
CA PHE A 69 3.36 2.45 1.49
C PHE A 69 2.21 2.30 2.47
N ALA A 70 1.72 1.08 2.62
CA ALA A 70 0.68 0.74 3.59
C ALA A 70 1.15 -0.42 4.47
N PHE A 71 0.58 -0.54 5.66
CA PHE A 71 0.82 -1.71 6.50
C PHE A 71 0.12 -2.93 5.90
N LYS A 72 0.87 -4.02 5.66
CA LYS A 72 0.35 -5.18 4.93
C LYS A 72 -0.84 -5.87 5.62
N GLY A 73 -0.97 -5.74 6.95
CA GLY A 73 -2.06 -6.33 7.71
C GLY A 73 -3.37 -5.54 7.67
N HIS A 74 -3.36 -4.31 7.14
CA HIS A 74 -4.54 -3.45 7.05
C HIS A 74 -5.12 -3.38 5.63
N VAL A 75 -4.53 -4.10 4.69
CA VAL A 75 -4.93 -4.07 3.28
C VAL A 75 -4.98 -5.48 2.72
N GLU A 76 -5.91 -5.72 1.82
CA GLU A 76 -5.97 -6.91 0.98
C GLU A 76 -5.80 -6.52 -0.49
N LEU A 77 -5.17 -7.41 -1.25
CA LEU A 77 -4.99 -7.26 -2.68
C LEU A 77 -5.95 -8.21 -3.39
N ILE A 78 -6.61 -7.73 -4.42
CA ILE A 78 -7.61 -8.46 -5.19
C ILE A 78 -7.20 -8.42 -6.65
N ASP A 79 -7.12 -9.58 -7.30
CA ASP A 79 -6.89 -9.70 -8.75
C ASP A 79 -8.09 -10.42 -9.38
N GLY A 80 -8.93 -9.65 -10.07
CA GLY A 80 -10.25 -10.11 -10.52
C GLY A 80 -11.13 -10.51 -9.33
N GLU A 81 -11.46 -11.80 -9.21
CA GLU A 81 -12.27 -12.35 -8.11
C GLU A 81 -11.40 -13.01 -7.02
N ARG A 82 -10.07 -13.03 -7.18
CA ARG A 82 -9.15 -13.70 -6.26
C ARG A 82 -8.54 -12.73 -5.27
N ILE A 83 -8.71 -13.01 -3.98
CA ILE A 83 -7.92 -12.39 -2.91
C ILE A 83 -6.50 -12.96 -2.98
N MET A 84 -5.51 -12.09 -3.13
CA MET A 84 -4.11 -12.46 -3.17
C MET A 84 -3.53 -12.50 -1.75
N PRO A 85 -2.67 -13.50 -1.44
CA PRO A 85 -1.96 -13.50 -0.17
C PRO A 85 -1.09 -12.24 -0.08
N PRO A 86 -0.87 -11.70 1.13
CA PRO A 86 -0.02 -10.54 1.31
C PRO A 86 1.39 -10.84 0.75
N PRO A 87 2.02 -9.89 0.04
CA PRO A 87 3.32 -10.11 -0.56
C PRO A 87 4.32 -10.44 0.54
N GLN A 88 4.96 -11.59 0.40
CA GLN A 88 6.01 -12.03 1.29
C GLN A 88 7.32 -11.44 0.77
N HIS A 89 8.19 -10.97 1.68
CA HIS A 89 9.59 -10.77 1.32
C HIS A 89 10.11 -12.11 0.81
N PRO A 90 10.80 -12.17 -0.34
CA PRO A 90 11.43 -13.40 -0.79
C PRO A 90 12.30 -13.89 0.37
N GLN A 91 11.88 -15.00 0.96
CA GLN A 91 12.56 -15.58 2.11
C GLN A 91 14.01 -15.84 1.71
N SER A 92 14.92 -15.37 2.57
CA SER A 92 16.35 -15.67 2.61
C SER A 92 16.68 -16.97 1.88
N TRP A 93 17.44 -16.88 0.79
CA TRP A 93 18.13 -18.05 0.26
C TRP A 93 19.13 -18.48 1.33
N SER A 94 18.74 -19.48 2.12
CA SER A 94 19.66 -20.21 3.00
C SER A 94 20.16 -21.39 2.19
N HIS A 95 21.38 -21.27 1.68
CA HIS A 95 22.21 -22.39 1.26
C HIS A 95 23.61 -22.18 1.82
#